data_AF-A0A7J2MA05-F1
#
_entry.id   AF-A0A7J2MA05-F1
#
_cell.length_a   1.000
_cell.length_b   1.000
_cell.length_c   1.000
_cell.angle_alpha   90.00
_cell.angle_beta   90.00
_cell.angle_gamma   90.00
#
_symmetry.space_group_name_H-M   'P 1'
#
loop_
_entity.id
_entity.type
_entity.pdbx_description
1 polymer ?
#
loop_
_entity_poly.entity_id
_entity_poly.type
_entity_poly.pdbx_seq_one_letter_code
_entity_poly.pdbx_strand_id
1 'polypeptide(L)'
;FNSSDLREDGVPMPINATFPCFAWSFVRHPYGGAIATVGATRVAFTGVDEEGPHWGAGLLAASFFEAYQETDILGEVFAGAQEAYANNAPGDTFTLQEFILLGDPTLKIGWYA
;
A
#
# COMPACT_ATOMS: atom_id res chain seq x y z
N PHE A 1 -24.13 -4.37 13.61
CA PHE A 1 -25.21 -5.33 13.34
C PHE A 1 -26.46 -4.85 14.03
N ASN A 2 -27.31 -4.16 13.28
CA ASN A 2 -28.63 -3.72 13.71
C ASN A 2 -29.69 -4.60 13.03
N SER A 3 -30.87 -4.70 13.63
CA SER A 3 -32.02 -5.41 13.05
C SER A 3 -32.41 -4.91 11.65
N SER A 4 -32.07 -3.66 11.32
CA SER A 4 -32.21 -3.07 9.99
C SER A 4 -31.33 -3.70 8.90
N ASP A 5 -30.31 -4.48 9.30
CA ASP A 5 -29.36 -5.12 8.39
C ASP A 5 -29.83 -6.52 7.93
N LEU A 6 -31.03 -6.95 8.38
CA LEU A 6 -31.64 -8.23 8.08
C LEU A 6 -32.87 -8.07 7.17
N ARG A 7 -33.11 -9.06 6.31
CA ARG A 7 -34.40 -9.25 5.63
C ARG A 7 -35.49 -9.64 6.62
N GLU A 8 -36.75 -9.60 6.19
CA GLU A 8 -37.90 -10.02 7.01
C GLU A 8 -37.81 -11.47 7.52
N ASP A 9 -37.09 -12.33 6.82
CA ASP A 9 -36.83 -13.73 7.19
C ASP A 9 -35.59 -13.92 8.10
N GLY A 10 -34.96 -12.82 8.55
CA GLY A 10 -33.77 -12.85 9.40
C GLY A 10 -32.47 -13.17 8.65
N VAL A 11 -32.51 -13.30 7.32
CA VAL A 11 -31.31 -13.47 6.50
C VAL A 11 -30.63 -12.11 6.33
N PRO A 12 -29.30 -11.99 6.51
CA PRO A 12 -28.59 -10.75 6.22
C PRO A 12 -28.92 -10.26 4.81
N MET A 13 -29.33 -8.99 4.69
CA MET A 13 -29.45 -8.41 3.36
C MET A 13 -28.09 -8.53 2.67
N PRO A 14 -27.99 -9.12 1.46
CA PRO A 14 -26.74 -9.15 0.73
C PRO A 14 -26.34 -7.69 0.53
N ILE A 15 -25.24 -7.29 1.15
CA ILE A 15 -24.69 -5.95 1.00
C ILE A 15 -24.18 -5.86 -0.44
N ASN A 16 -25.05 -5.42 -1.35
CA ASN A 16 -24.67 -5.04 -2.71
C ASN A 16 -24.08 -3.63 -2.68
N ALA A 17 -23.03 -3.45 -1.89
CA ALA A 17 -22.31 -2.20 -1.77
C ALA A 17 -20.84 -2.45 -2.15
N THR A 18 -20.40 -1.77 -3.20
CA THR A 18 -18.97 -1.70 -3.52
C THR A 18 -18.37 -0.63 -2.63
N PHE A 19 -17.64 -1.04 -1.60
CA PHE A 19 -16.88 -0.11 -0.79
C PHE A 19 -15.53 0.18 -1.46
N PRO A 20 -15.10 1.45 -1.54
CA PRO A 20 -13.74 1.75 -1.95
C PRO A 20 -12.74 1.11 -0.98
N CYS A 21 -11.57 0.69 -1.48
CA CYS A 21 -10.52 0.23 -0.59
C CYS A 21 -10.05 1.37 0.33
N PHE A 22 -9.43 1.01 1.46
CA PHE A 22 -8.97 1.95 2.47
C PHE A 22 -8.05 3.04 1.86
N ALA A 23 -7.06 2.61 1.06
CA ALA A 23 -6.12 3.49 0.39
C ALA A 23 -6.81 4.52 -0.54
N TRP A 24 -7.77 4.06 -1.36
CA TRP A 24 -8.53 4.94 -2.25
C TRP A 24 -9.41 5.94 -1.50
N SER A 25 -9.94 5.54 -0.34
CA SER A 25 -10.73 6.42 0.52
C SER A 25 -9.90 7.60 1.05
N PHE A 26 -8.60 7.40 1.28
CA PHE A 26 -7.67 8.47 1.65
C PHE A 26 -7.31 9.37 0.46
N VAL A 27 -6.99 8.78 -0.70
CA VAL A 27 -6.61 9.53 -1.91
C VAL A 27 -7.73 10.43 -2.42
N ARG A 28 -8.98 9.98 -2.31
CA ARG A 28 -10.14 10.76 -2.78
C ARG A 28 -10.73 11.72 -1.75
N HIS A 29 -10.20 11.78 -0.53
CA HIS A 29 -10.80 12.61 0.52
C HIS A 29 -10.53 14.11 0.24
N PRO A 30 -11.57 14.92 -0.01
CA PRO A 30 -11.36 16.33 -0.30
C PRO A 30 -10.87 17.05 0.97
N TYR A 31 -9.93 17.99 0.80
CA TYR A 31 -9.39 18.82 1.89
C TYR A 31 -8.73 18.04 3.05
N GLY A 32 -8.26 16.82 2.81
CA GLY A 32 -7.58 16.00 3.81
C GLY A 32 -7.08 14.68 3.22
N GLY A 33 -6.90 13.67 4.08
CA GLY A 33 -6.48 12.33 3.63
C GLY A 33 -5.01 12.29 3.19
N ALA A 34 -4.75 11.59 2.10
CA ALA A 34 -3.40 11.42 1.54
C ALA A 34 -3.37 11.88 0.08
N ILE A 35 -2.26 12.47 -0.36
CA ILE A 35 -2.06 12.86 -1.77
C ILE A 35 -1.63 11.70 -2.66
N ALA A 36 -1.06 10.65 -2.07
CA ALA A 36 -0.77 9.36 -2.67
C ALA A 36 -0.63 8.30 -1.57
N THR A 37 -0.80 7.02 -1.92
CA THR A 37 -0.65 5.89 -1.00
C THR A 37 0.02 4.72 -1.70
N VAL A 38 0.94 4.04 -1.01
CA VAL A 38 1.45 2.73 -1.41
C VAL A 38 0.88 1.69 -0.46
N GLY A 39 0.33 0.59 -1.00
CA GLY A 39 -0.25 -0.45 -0.15
C GLY A 39 -0.51 -1.76 -0.86
N ALA A 40 -0.63 -2.84 -0.07
CA ALA A 40 -0.87 -4.17 -0.57
C ALA A 40 -2.34 -4.40 -0.95
N THR A 41 -2.57 -5.13 -2.04
CA THR A 41 -3.89 -5.56 -2.52
C THR A 41 -4.42 -6.82 -1.83
N ARG A 42 -3.58 -7.46 -0.99
CA ARG A 42 -3.90 -8.64 -0.17
C ARG A 42 -3.21 -8.53 1.19
N VAL A 43 -3.35 -9.57 2.02
CA VAL A 43 -2.61 -9.69 3.28
C VAL A 43 -1.12 -9.75 2.96
N ALA A 44 -0.40 -8.72 3.39
CA ALA A 44 1.04 -8.60 3.24
C ALA A 44 1.72 -9.28 4.43
N PHE A 45 2.68 -10.16 4.13
CA PHE A 45 3.48 -10.85 5.14
C PHE A 45 4.86 -10.21 5.22
N THR A 46 5.54 -10.43 6.34
CA THR A 46 6.93 -10.00 6.55
C THR A 46 7.64 -11.09 7.34
N GLY A 47 8.83 -11.48 6.89
CA GLY A 47 9.77 -12.22 7.72
C GLY A 47 10.67 -11.24 8.46
N VAL A 48 10.68 -11.32 9.79
CA VAL A 48 11.41 -10.39 10.66
C VAL A 48 12.03 -11.14 11.82
N ASP A 49 13.22 -10.71 12.24
CA ASP A 49 13.87 -11.13 13.48
C ASP A 49 14.51 -9.92 14.21
N GLU A 50 15.49 -10.16 15.08
CA GLU A 50 16.18 -9.12 15.86
C GLU A 50 17.00 -8.15 15.00
N GLU A 51 17.40 -8.54 13.79
CA GLU A 51 18.18 -7.72 12.86
C GLU A 51 17.30 -6.86 11.94
N GLY A 52 15.99 -7.17 11.87
CA GLY A 52 15.01 -6.41 11.10
C GLY A 52 14.26 -7.27 10.07
N PRO A 53 13.59 -6.63 9.09
CA PRO A 53 12.82 -7.34 8.07
C PRO A 53 13.73 -7.89 6.97
N HIS A 54 13.58 -9.19 6.66
CA HIS A 54 14.37 -9.91 5.66
C HIS A 54 13.64 -10.11 4.32
N TRP A 55 12.31 -10.06 4.34
CA TRP A 55 11.46 -10.15 3.15
C TRP A 55 10.06 -9.64 3.47
N GLY A 56 9.25 -9.47 2.43
CA GLY A 56 7.86 -9.07 2.50
C GLY A 56 7.67 -7.56 2.65
N ALA A 57 6.51 -7.18 3.16
CA ALA A 57 6.11 -5.79 3.33
C ALA A 57 7.11 -4.95 4.11
N GLY A 58 7.71 -5.54 5.15
CA GLY A 58 8.69 -4.85 6.00
C GLY A 58 9.96 -4.46 5.25
N LEU A 59 10.51 -5.37 4.45
CA LEU A 59 11.72 -5.10 3.67
C LEU A 59 11.40 -4.12 2.53
N LEU A 60 10.28 -4.29 1.82
CA LEU A 60 9.88 -3.33 0.78
C LEU A 60 9.67 -1.91 1.33
N ALA A 61 9.08 -1.79 2.53
CA ALA A 61 8.92 -0.51 3.20
C ALA A 61 10.28 0.09 3.62
N ALA A 62 11.21 -0.71 4.13
CA ALA A 62 12.56 -0.25 4.44
C ALA A 62 13.29 0.26 3.18
N SER A 63 13.26 -0.53 2.09
CA SER A 63 13.84 -0.15 0.80
C SER A 63 13.21 1.12 0.21
N PHE A 64 11.94 1.42 0.51
CA PHE A 64 11.32 2.69 0.12
C PHE A 64 11.98 3.89 0.80
N PHE A 65 12.27 3.82 2.10
CA PHE A 65 12.93 4.91 2.81
C PHE A 65 14.40 5.07 2.40
N GLU A 66 15.07 3.96 2.05
CA GLU A 66 16.41 3.99 1.47
C GLU A 66 16.41 4.66 0.09
N ALA A 67 15.50 4.26 -0.82
CA ALA A 67 15.37 4.86 -2.14
C ALA A 67 15.03 6.36 -2.09
N TYR A 68 14.30 6.81 -1.05
CA TYR A 68 14.00 8.22 -0.83
C TYR A 68 15.25 9.07 -0.52
N GLN A 69 16.39 8.46 -0.18
CA GLN A 69 17.65 9.19 -0.03
C GLN A 69 18.28 9.55 -1.39
N GLU A 70 17.91 8.86 -2.47
CA GLU A 70 18.49 9.01 -3.80
C GLU A 70 17.65 9.88 -4.73
N THR A 71 16.33 9.85 -4.57
CA THR A 71 15.36 10.66 -5.33
C THR A 71 14.18 11.03 -4.45
N ASP A 72 13.52 12.13 -4.79
CA ASP A 72 12.30 12.57 -4.12
C ASP A 72 11.06 12.49 -5.01
N ILE A 73 11.18 11.95 -6.23
CA ILE A 73 10.02 11.67 -7.09
C ILE A 73 9.37 10.35 -6.65
N LEU A 74 8.12 10.39 -6.19
CA LEU A 74 7.43 9.26 -5.56
C LEU A 74 7.45 7.98 -6.37
N GLY A 75 7.20 8.07 -7.68
CA GLY A 75 7.25 6.92 -8.58
C GLY A 75 8.65 6.33 -8.70
N GLU A 76 9.69 7.17 -8.71
CA GLU A 76 11.08 6.73 -8.75
C GLU A 76 11.51 6.11 -7.42
N VAL A 77 11.11 6.69 -6.28
CA VAL A 77 11.33 6.10 -4.95
C VAL A 77 10.71 4.72 -4.87
N PHE A 78 9.45 4.58 -5.29
CA PHE A 78 8.78 3.29 -5.25
C PHE A 78 9.40 2.27 -6.21
N ALA A 79 9.78 2.68 -7.42
CA ALA A 79 10.49 1.82 -8.37
C ALA A 79 11.86 1.37 -7.82
N GLY A 80 12.64 2.29 -7.27
CA GLY A 80 13.92 1.98 -6.63
C GLY A 80 13.77 1.01 -5.45
N ALA A 81 12.71 1.15 -4.66
CA ALA A 81 12.37 0.21 -3.60
C ALA A 81 12.08 -1.20 -4.14
N GLN A 82 11.32 -1.30 -5.24
CA GLN A 82 11.01 -2.57 -5.89
C GLN A 82 12.26 -3.22 -6.49
N GLU A 83 13.16 -2.45 -7.09
CA GLU A 83 14.44 -2.94 -7.61
C GLU A 83 15.35 -3.45 -6.49
N ALA A 84 15.51 -2.68 -5.41
CA ALA A 84 16.28 -3.10 -4.24
C ALA A 84 15.69 -4.37 -3.60
N TYR A 85 14.37 -4.42 -3.45
CA TYR A 85 13.68 -5.60 -2.94
C TYR A 85 13.91 -6.83 -3.82
N ALA A 86 13.77 -6.69 -5.14
CA ALA A 86 13.99 -7.80 -6.09
C ALA A 86 15.41 -8.38 -6.01
N ASN A 87 16.40 -7.53 -5.71
CA ASN A 87 17.78 -7.94 -5.53
C ASN A 87 18.04 -8.63 -4.17
N ASN A 88 17.38 -8.17 -3.10
CA ASN A 88 17.58 -8.67 -1.73
C ASN A 88 16.77 -9.95 -1.43
N ALA A 89 15.57 -10.08 -1.98
CA ALA A 89 14.66 -11.21 -1.76
C ALA A 89 14.32 -11.93 -3.09
N PRO A 90 15.33 -12.51 -3.79
CA PRO A 90 15.11 -13.13 -5.08
C PRO A 90 14.14 -14.31 -4.97
N GLY A 91 13.07 -14.27 -5.76
CA GLY A 91 12.04 -15.31 -5.80
C GLY A 91 10.71 -14.92 -5.14
N ASP A 92 10.68 -13.88 -4.30
CA ASP A 92 9.42 -13.35 -3.77
C ASP A 92 8.78 -12.34 -4.73
N THR A 93 8.20 -12.89 -5.80
CA THR A 93 7.47 -12.10 -6.79
C THR A 93 6.09 -11.63 -6.32
N PHE A 94 5.54 -12.25 -5.25
CA PHE A 94 4.23 -11.88 -4.73
C PHE A 94 4.25 -10.51 -4.08
N THR A 95 5.26 -10.22 -3.25
CA THR A 95 5.41 -8.91 -2.60
C THR A 95 5.53 -7.78 -3.63
N LEU A 96 6.26 -8.00 -4.73
CA LEU A 96 6.38 -7.01 -5.80
C LEU A 96 5.06 -6.72 -6.53
N GLN A 97 4.20 -7.73 -6.67
CA GLN A 97 2.92 -7.60 -7.38
C GLN A 97 1.77 -7.13 -6.49
N GLU A 98 1.83 -7.41 -5.18
CA GLU A 98 0.73 -7.05 -4.28
C GLU A 98 0.73 -5.56 -3.92
N PHE A 99 1.90 -4.91 -3.88
CA PHE A 99 2.01 -3.49 -3.56
C PHE A 99 1.78 -2.61 -4.78
N ILE A 100 0.83 -1.68 -4.66
CA ILE A 100 0.50 -0.70 -5.70
C ILE A 100 0.59 0.72 -5.17
N LEU A 101 0.95 1.64 -6.07
CA LEU A 101 0.88 3.07 -5.85
C LEU A 101 -0.46 3.62 -6.39
N LEU A 102 -1.21 4.31 -5.53
CA LEU A 102 -2.39 5.08 -5.90
C LEU A 102 -2.12 6.57 -5.67
N GLY A 103 -2.24 7.38 -6.72
CA GLY A 103 -1.92 8.82 -6.70
C GLY A 103 -1.13 9.22 -7.95
N ASP A 104 -0.53 10.41 -7.92
CA ASP A 104 0.36 10.88 -8.99
C ASP A 104 1.79 10.36 -8.75
N PRO A 105 2.34 9.49 -9.61
CA PRO A 105 3.71 9.00 -9.47
C PRO A 105 4.77 10.09 -9.71
N THR A 106 4.42 11.21 -10.34
CA THR A 106 5.34 12.33 -10.60
C THR A 106 5.46 13.29 -9.41
N LEU A 107 4.72 13.03 -8.34
CA LEU A 107 4.75 13.84 -7.13
C LEU A 107 6.14 13.87 -6.50
N LYS A 108 6.66 15.07 -6.26
CA LYS A 108 7.86 15.29 -5.45
C LYS A 108 7.50 15.23 -3.95
N ILE A 109 8.01 14.22 -3.26
CA ILE A 109 7.93 14.06 -1.81
C ILE A 109 8.78 15.16 -1.16
N GLY A 110 8.27 15.81 -0.13
CA GLY A 110 9.04 16.84 0.57
C GLY A 110 9.18 18.15 -0.19
N TRP A 111 8.19 18.52 -1.01
CA TRP A 111 7.95 19.83 -1.66
C TRP A 111 8.99 20.29 -2.73
N TYR A 112 8.56 21.23 -3.59
CA TYR A 112 9.43 21.88 -4.59
C TYR A 112 9.99 23.16 -4.01
N ALA A 113 11.28 23.15 -3.63
CA ALA A 113 11.99 24.33 -3.17
C ALA A 113 12.13 25.44 -4.22
#